data_AF-A0A9X1GP90-F1
#
_entry.id   AF-A0A9X1GP90-F1
#
_cell.length_a   1.000
_cell.length_b   1.000
_cell.length_c   1.000
_cell.angle_alpha   90.00
_cell.angle_beta   90.00
_cell.angle_gamma   90.00
#
_symmetry.space_group_name_H-M   'P 1'
#
loop_
_entity.id
_entity.type
_entity.pdbx_description
1 polymer ?
#
loop_
_entity_poly.entity_id
_entity_poly.type
_entity_poly.pdbx_seq_one_letter_code
_entity_poly.pdbx_strand_id
1 'polypeptide(L)' 'MIEQILETQIIICHSLSEDEIQDLIMREEISSLATQRFIKGEISFRDFLEFMEIAGINIDDYLQLANDNAQSIGF' A
#
# COMPACT_ATOMS: atom_id res chain seq x y z
N MET A 1 4.79 -6.71 -12.56
CA MET A 1 3.99 -5.71 -13.32
C MET A 1 2.87 -5.16 -12.45
N ILE A 2 1.91 -5.97 -12.00
CA ILE A 2 0.88 -5.50 -11.06
C ILE A 2 1.46 -5.07 -9.70
N GLU A 3 2.53 -5.73 -9.25
CA GLU A 3 3.30 -5.35 -8.05
C GLU A 3 3.83 -3.92 -8.12
N GLN A 4 4.22 -3.44 -9.30
CA GLN A 4 4.74 -2.07 -9.50
C GLN A 4 3.62 -1.03 -9.55
N ILE A 5 2.41 -1.44 -9.97
CA ILE A 5 1.24 -0.57 -9.95
C ILE A 5 0.78 -0.34 -8.51
N LEU A 6 0.79 -1.41 -7.71
CA LEU A 6 0.26 -1.45 -6.36
C LEU A 6 1.29 -1.15 -5.27
N GLU A 7 2.54 -0.86 -5.66
CA GLU A 7 3.64 -0.60 -4.74
C GLU A 7 3.31 0.58 -3.83
N THR A 8 3.43 0.36 -2.52
CA THR A 8 3.14 1.37 -1.51
C THR A 8 4.45 1.87 -0.94
N GLN A 9 4.64 3.19 -0.89
CA GLN A 9 5.86 3.80 -0.34
C GLN A 9 5.54 4.49 0.98
N ILE A 10 6.34 4.22 2.00
CA ILE A 10 6.28 4.95 3.27
C ILE A 10 7.29 6.10 3.24
N ILE A 11 6.79 7.31 3.40
CA ILE A 11 7.62 8.52 3.46
C ILE A 11 8.17 8.68 4.87
N ILE A 12 9.50 8.67 5.00
CA ILE A 12 10.19 8.82 6.28
C ILE A 12 10.65 10.28 6.42
N CYS A 13 10.19 10.97 7.47
CA CYS A 13 10.63 12.32 7.81
C CYS A 13 11.82 12.30 8.79
N HIS A 14 12.61 13.37 8.81
CA HIS A 14 13.72 13.50 9.75
C HIS A 14 13.14 13.81 11.14
N SER A 15 13.62 13.11 12.18
CA SER A 15 13.15 13.21 13.58
C SER A 15 11.86 12.45 13.92
N LEU A 16 11.83 11.15 13.64
CA LEU A 16 10.79 10.23 14.14
C LEU A 16 11.18 9.66 15.51
N SER A 17 10.20 9.54 16.40
CA SER A 17 10.30 8.78 17.65
C SER A 17 10.31 7.27 17.39
N GLU A 18 10.76 6.48 18.36
CA GLU A 18 10.74 5.01 18.26
C GLU A 18 9.31 4.48 18.04
N ASP A 19 8.31 5.08 18.69
CA ASP A 19 6.90 4.70 18.53
C ASP A 19 6.39 4.99 17.12
N GLU A 20 6.76 6.14 16.53
CA GLU A 20 6.41 6.47 15.14
C GLU A 20 7.12 5.54 14.15
N ILE A 21 8.37 5.15 14.42
CA ILE A 21 9.08 4.16 13.59
C ILE A 21 8.36 2.82 13.63
N GLN A 22 7.94 2.36 14.81
CA GLN A 22 7.20 1.10 14.96
C GLN A 22 5.85 1.13 14.23
N ASP A 23 5.12 2.24 14.33
CA ASP A 23 3.85 2.42 13.61
C ASP A 23 4.07 2.38 12.08
N LEU A 24 5.11 3.05 11.58
CA LEU A 24 5.46 3.02 10.16
C LEU A 24 5.85 1.61 9.68
N ILE A 25 6.63 0.86 10.46
CA ILE A 25 6.96 -0.53 10.14
C ILE A 25 5.69 -1.38 10.09
N MET A 26 4.79 -1.24 11.07
CA MET A 26 3.56 -2.04 11.11
C MET A 26 2.67 -1.76 9.90
N ARG A 27 2.55 -0.50 9.47
CA ARG A 27 1.80 -0.12 8.27
C ARG A 27 2.43 -0.70 7.00
N GLU A 28 3.76 -0.72 6.92
CA GLU A 28 4.50 -1.34 5.80
C GLU A 28 4.16 -2.82 5.71
N GLU A 29 4.27 -3.54 6.83
CA GLU A 29 4.04 -4.97 6.87
C GLU A 29 2.60 -5.32 6.48
N ILE A 30 1.61 -4.56 6.96
CA ILE A 30 0.19 -4.76 6.60
C ILE A 30 -0.01 -4.54 5.09
N SER A 31 0.49 -3.44 4.55
CA SER A 31 0.34 -3.12 3.11
C SER A 31 1.03 -4.14 2.22
N SER A 32 2.24 -4.58 2.59
CA SER A 32 3.03 -5.58 1.87
C SER A 32 2.33 -6.93 1.87
N LEU A 33 1.84 -7.38 3.03
CA LEU A 33 1.12 -8.64 3.16
C LEU A 33 -0.20 -8.64 2.38
N ALA A 34 -0.97 -7.55 2.48
CA ALA A 34 -2.23 -7.40 1.74
C ALA A 34 -2.00 -7.45 0.23
N THR A 35 -0.99 -6.74 -0.27
CA THR A 35 -0.57 -6.75 -1.68
C THR A 35 -0.22 -8.16 -2.13
N GLN A 36 0.62 -8.88 -1.39
CA GLN A 36 1.01 -10.25 -1.74
C GLN A 36 -0.19 -11.19 -1.80
N ARG A 37 -1.10 -11.13 -0.82
CA ARG A 37 -2.30 -11.97 -0.78
C ARG A 37 -3.26 -11.65 -1.92
N PHE A 38 -3.42 -10.37 -2.24
CA PHE A 38 -4.28 -9.93 -3.34
C PHE A 38 -3.75 -10.43 -4.69
N ILE A 39 -2.44 -10.30 -4.94
CA ILE A 39 -1.79 -10.74 -6.18
C ILE A 39 -1.87 -12.25 -6.36
N LYS A 40 -1.81 -13.01 -5.26
CA LYS A 40 -2.03 -14.46 -5.26
C LYS A 40 -3.50 -14.86 -5.42
N GLY A 41 -4.44 -13.90 -5.38
CA GLY A 41 -5.87 -14.15 -5.43
C GLY A 41 -6.44 -14.77 -4.14
N GLU A 42 -5.72 -14.67 -3.03
CA GLU A 42 -6.13 -15.22 -1.72
C GLU A 42 -7.17 -14.34 -1.01
N ILE A 43 -7.19 -13.04 -1.34
CA ILE A 43 -8.15 -12.07 -0.81
C ILE A 43 -8.80 -11.31 -1.98
N SER A 44 -10.03 -10.84 -1.78
CA SER A 44 -10.71 -10.02 -2.78
C SER A 44 -10.12 -8.61 -2.84
N PHE A 45 -10.41 -7.87 -3.91
CA PHE A 45 -10.01 -6.47 -4.01
C PHE A 45 -10.60 -5.62 -2.87
N ARG A 46 -11.81 -5.95 -2.43
CA ARG A 46 -12.44 -5.27 -1.29
C ARG A 46 -11.64 -5.49 0.00
N ASP A 47 -11.29 -6.74 0.30
CA ASP A 47 -10.52 -7.06 1.50
C ASP A 47 -9.15 -6.36 1.47
N PHE A 48 -8.54 -6.30 0.29
CA PHE A 48 -7.30 -5.57 0.06
C PHE A 48 -7.42 -4.08 0.42
N LEU A 49 -8.47 -3.39 -0.07
CA LEU A 49 -8.71 -1.99 0.26
C LEU A 49 -8.97 -1.78 1.76
N GLU A 50 -9.71 -2.69 2.41
CA GLU A 50 -9.93 -2.65 3.86
C GLU A 50 -8.60 -2.76 4.62
N PHE A 51 -7.66 -3.61 4.19
CA PHE A 51 -6.32 -3.68 4.80
C PHE A 51 -5.49 -2.41 4.57
N MET A 52 -5.60 -1.78 3.41
CA MET A 52 -4.92 -0.52 3.13
C MET A 52 -5.45 0.62 4.01
N GLU A 53 -6.76 0.66 4.24
CA GLU A 53 -7.38 1.63 5.15
C GLU A 53 -6.91 1.40 6.60
N ILE A 54 -6.79 0.14 7.04
CA ILE A 54 -6.23 -0.22 8.36
C ILE A 54 -4.76 0.22 8.49
N ALA A 55 -3.97 0.13 7.42
CA ALA A 55 -2.60 0.65 7.38
C ALA A 55 -2.53 2.19 7.34
N GLY A 56 -3.68 2.89 7.41
CA GLY A 56 -3.75 4.34 7.39
C GLY A 56 -3.45 4.95 6.03
N ILE A 57 -3.61 4.18 4.95
CA ILE A 57 -3.45 4.65 3.58
C ILE A 57 -4.79 5.24 3.12
N ASN A 58 -4.74 6.44 2.54
CA ASN A 58 -5.91 7.03 1.91
C ASN A 58 -6.22 6.27 0.61
N ILE A 59 -7.37 5.62 0.56
CA ILE A 59 -7.77 4.78 -0.57
C ILE A 59 -7.96 5.60 -1.85
N ASP A 60 -8.51 6.81 -1.76
CA ASP A 60 -8.74 7.64 -2.95
C ASP A 60 -7.40 8.05 -3.59
N ASP A 61 -6.46 8.52 -2.77
CA ASP A 61 -5.12 8.89 -3.23
C ASP A 61 -4.36 7.67 -3.78
N TYR A 62 -4.51 6.52 -3.12
CA TYR A 62 -3.90 5.27 -3.53
C TYR A 62 -4.41 4.79 -4.89
N LEU A 63 -5.73 4.80 -5.10
CA LEU A 63 -6.33 4.38 -6.37
C LEU A 63 -5.94 5.30 -7.51
N GLN A 64 -5.84 6.60 -7.25
CA GLN A 64 -5.37 7.57 -8.23
C GLN A 64 -3.91 7.30 -8.61
N LEU A 65 -3.04 7.09 -7.62
CA LEU A 65 -1.63 6.76 -7.85
C LEU A 65 -1.46 5.42 -8.59
N ALA A 66 -2.24 4.40 -8.23
CA ALA A 66 -2.24 3.12 -8.93
C ALA A 66 -2.70 3.27 -10.39
N ASN A 67 -3.70 4.11 -10.65
CA ASN A 67 -4.14 4.41 -12.01
C ASN A 67 -3.05 5.15 -12.82
N ASP A 68 -2.39 6.13 -12.22
CA ASP A 68 -1.29 6.86 -12.86
C ASP A 68 -0.10 5.93 -13.16
N ASN A 69 0.22 5.03 -12.23
CA ASN A 69 1.24 4.00 -12.43
C ASN A 69 0.87 3.05 -13.57
N ALA A 70 -0.39 2.61 -13.65
CA ALA A 70 -0.89 1.77 -14.73
C ALA A 70 -0.77 2.45 -16.10
N GLN A 71 -1.15 3.73 -16.19
CA GLN A 71 -0.99 4.52 -17.42
C GLN A 71 0.47 4.71 -17.81
N SER A 72 1.35 4.95 -16.84
CA SER A 72 2.79 5.12 -17.07
C SER A 72 3.46 3.88 -17.67
N ILE A 73 2.93 2.68 -17.38
CA ILE A 73 3.44 1.43 -17.93
C ILE A 73 2.64 0.93 -19.15
N GLY A 74 1.64 1.70 -19.60
CA GLY A 74 0.92 1.48 -20.86
C GLY A 74 -0.36 0.64 -20.75
N PHE A 75 -1.00 0.58 -19.57
CA PHE A 75 -2.35 0.04 -19.39
C PHE A 75 -3.43 1.11 -19.46
#